data_AF-A0A959R0S3-F1
#
_entry.id   AF-A0A959R0S3-F1
#
_cell.length_a   1.000
_cell.length_b   1.000
_cell.length_c   1.000
_cell.angle_alpha   90.00
_cell.angle_beta   90.00
_cell.angle_gamma   90.00
#
_symmetry.space_group_name_H-M   'P 1'
#
loop_
_entity.id
_entity.type
_entity.pdbx_description
1 polymer ?
#
loop_
_entity_poly.entity_id
_entity_poly.type
_entity_poly.pdbx_seq_one_letter_code
_entity_poly.pdbx_strand_id
1 'polypeptide(L)'
;MINLDKSELIRKVDRALDDIRPHLAVDGGDVEVVDVIDGKKVMIKWLGTCINCSMSAMTMKAGIEQTIRGKIPQITGVEAINGVIA
;
A
#
# COMPACT_ATOMS: atom_id res chain seq x y z
N MET A 1 21.30 1.54 13.14
CA MET A 1 20.58 2.81 13.36
C MET A 1 19.23 2.69 12.67
N ILE A 2 18.12 2.74 13.40
CA ILE A 2 16.77 2.76 12.80
C ILE A 2 16.42 4.24 12.61
N ASN A 3 16.21 4.68 11.38
CA ASN A 3 15.76 6.05 11.08
C ASN A 3 14.37 6.25 11.70
N LEU A 4 14.25 7.11 12.73
CA LEU A 4 12.97 7.41 13.38
C LEU A 4 11.92 7.93 12.37
N ASP A 5 12.36 8.69 11.36
CA ASP A 5 11.48 9.24 10.30
C ASP A 5 10.77 8.14 9.50
N LYS A 6 11.43 6.99 9.33
CA LYS A 6 10.91 5.88 8.53
C LYS A 6 9.75 5.18 9.23
N SER A 7 9.89 4.91 10.54
CA SER A 7 8.84 4.28 11.34
C SER A 7 7.60 5.16 11.47
N GLU A 8 7.77 6.49 11.58
CA GLU A 8 6.64 7.41 11.59
C GLU A 8 5.93 7.43 10.24
N LEU A 9 6.68 7.45 9.13
CA LEU A 9 6.12 7.43 7.78
C LEU A 9 5.34 6.14 7.52
N ILE A 10 5.86 4.98 7.92
CA ILE A 10 5.14 3.70 7.85
C ILE A 10 3.81 3.80 8.61
N ARG A 11 3.80 4.34 9.82
CA ARG A 11 2.55 4.53 10.61
C ARG A 11 1.56 5.52 9.98
N LYS A 12 2.04 6.52 9.23
CA LYS A 12 1.17 7.45 8.49
C LYS A 12 0.56 6.75 7.28
N VAL A 13 1.37 6.00 6.53
CA VAL A 13 0.90 5.21 5.38
C VAL A 13 -0.10 4.17 5.83
N ASP A 14 0.18 3.46 6.91
CA ASP A 14 -0.72 2.45 7.47
C ASP A 14 -2.09 3.04 7.84
N ARG A 15 -2.09 4.19 8.53
CA ARG A 15 -3.32 4.97 8.80
C ARG A 15 -4.01 5.52 7.56
N ALA A 16 -3.27 5.74 6.48
CA ALA A 16 -3.89 6.12 5.20
C ALA A 16 -4.65 4.95 4.58
N LEU A 17 -4.15 3.73 4.76
CA LEU A 17 -4.77 2.51 4.27
C LEU A 17 -5.99 2.08 5.10
N ASP A 18 -6.12 2.50 6.35
CA ASP A 18 -7.31 2.19 7.17
C ASP A 18 -8.63 2.62 6.51
N ASP A 19 -8.62 3.66 5.68
CA ASP A 19 -9.81 4.09 4.92
C ASP A 19 -10.15 3.13 3.76
N ILE A 20 -9.17 2.40 3.22
CA ILE A 20 -9.35 1.51 2.07
C ILE A 20 -9.47 0.03 2.47
N ARG A 21 -8.94 -0.36 3.63
CA ARG A 21 -9.05 -1.73 4.17
C ARG A 21 -10.49 -2.27 4.19
N PRO A 22 -11.53 -1.51 4.59
CA PRO A 22 -12.91 -1.98 4.54
C PRO A 22 -13.37 -2.33 3.12
N HIS A 23 -12.93 -1.57 2.13
CA HIS A 23 -13.25 -1.83 0.72
C HIS A 23 -12.54 -3.09 0.22
N LEU A 24 -11.26 -3.27 0.57
CA LEU A 24 -10.51 -4.48 0.23
C LEU A 24 -11.10 -5.73 0.92
N ALA A 25 -11.57 -5.58 2.16
CA ALA A 25 -12.18 -6.66 2.92
C ALA A 25 -13.49 -7.16 2.31
N VAL A 26 -14.28 -6.27 1.69
CA VAL A 26 -15.48 -6.66 0.92
C VAL A 26 -15.11 -7.58 -0.24
N ASP A 27 -13.97 -7.33 -0.89
CA ASP A 27 -13.42 -8.16 -1.97
C ASP A 27 -12.65 -9.40 -1.44
N GLY A 28 -12.66 -9.64 -0.12
CA GLY A 28 -11.98 -10.77 0.52
C GLY A 28 -10.45 -10.64 0.51
N GLY A 29 -9.92 -9.42 0.43
CA GLY A 29 -8.50 -9.13 0.47
C GLY A 29 -8.13 -8.10 1.55
N ASP A 30 -6.84 -7.82 1.66
CA ASP A 30 -6.30 -6.77 2.54
C ASP A 30 -4.91 -6.35 2.03
N VAL A 31 -4.30 -5.37 2.69
CA VAL A 31 -2.97 -4.85 2.37
C VAL A 31 -2.19 -4.54 3.64
N GLU A 32 -0.89 -4.80 3.61
CA GLU A 32 0.04 -4.47 4.69
C GLU A 32 1.19 -3.61 4.16
N VAL A 33 1.61 -2.61 4.95
CA VAL A 33 2.80 -1.82 4.65
C VAL A 33 4.03 -2.59 5.12
N VAL A 34 4.90 -2.96 4.18
CA VAL A 34 6.14 -3.68 4.47
C VAL A 34 7.26 -2.69 4.72
N ASP A 35 7.39 -1.69 3.85
CA ASP A 35 8.48 -0.75 3.95
C ASP A 35 8.22 0.59 3.26
N VAL A 36 9.06 1.58 3.55
CA VAL A 36 9.15 2.82 2.76
C VAL A 36 10.60 3.09 2.36
N ILE A 37 10.85 3.11 1.06
CA ILE A 37 12.16 3.35 0.45
C ILE A 37 12.31 4.84 0.18
N ASP A 38 13.42 5.41 0.65
CA ASP A 38 13.82 6.82 0.48
C ASP A 38 12.76 7.86 0.91
N GLY A 39 11.79 7.46 1.73
CA GLY A 39 10.67 8.30 2.13
C GLY A 39 9.69 8.64 1.00
N LYS A 40 9.81 7.98 -0.17
CA LYS A 40 9.08 8.28 -1.41
C LYS A 40 8.32 7.10 -1.98
N LYS A 41 8.83 5.88 -1.82
CA LYS A 41 8.23 4.68 -2.41
C LYS A 41 7.75 3.73 -1.32
N VAL A 42 6.46 3.41 -1.31
CA VAL A 42 5.87 2.48 -0.33
C VAL A 42 5.91 1.07 -0.89
N MET A 43 6.45 0.14 -0.12
CA MET A 43 6.38 -1.29 -0.38
C MET A 43 5.20 -1.86 0.39
N ILE A 44 4.25 -2.45 -0.33
CA ILE A 44 3.07 -3.10 0.26
C ILE A 44 3.09 -4.60 -0.02
N LYS A 45 2.36 -5.34 0.79
CA LYS A 45 2.07 -6.75 0.59
C LYS A 45 0.57 -6.94 0.48
N TRP A 46 0.12 -7.54 -0.63
CA TRP A 46 -1.25 -7.97 -0.76
C TRP A 46 -1.53 -9.17 0.15
N LEU A 47 -2.67 -9.14 0.80
CA LEU A 47 -3.17 -10.21 1.67
C LEU A 47 -4.50 -10.73 1.13
N GLY A 48 -4.83 -11.97 1.47
CA GLY A 48 -6.09 -12.61 1.09
C GLY A 48 -6.24 -12.81 -0.42
N THR A 49 -7.46 -12.66 -0.92
CA THR A 49 -7.85 -12.96 -2.31
C THR A 49 -7.23 -11.98 -3.32
N CYS A 50 -6.78 -10.81 -2.88
CA CYS A 50 -6.10 -9.81 -3.73
C CYS A 50 -4.83 -10.35 -4.41
N ILE A 51 -4.21 -11.41 -3.89
CA ILE A 51 -2.97 -11.99 -4.42
C ILE A 51 -3.15 -12.58 -5.83
N ASN A 52 -4.33 -13.14 -6.14
CA ASN A 52 -4.60 -13.86 -7.40
C ASN A 52 -5.49 -13.08 -8.40
N CYS A 53 -5.86 -11.84 -8.10
CA CYS A 53 -6.72 -11.06 -9.00
C CYS A 53 -5.88 -10.26 -10.01
N SER A 54 -5.53 -10.91 -11.14
CA SER A 54 -4.71 -10.33 -12.20
C SER A 54 -5.31 -9.07 -12.84
N MET A 55 -6.64 -8.93 -12.86
CA MET A 55 -7.31 -7.78 -13.46
C MET A 55 -7.44 -6.59 -12.50
N SER A 56 -7.61 -6.85 -11.20
CA SER A 56 -7.82 -5.79 -10.20
C SER A 56 -6.53 -5.28 -9.55
N ALA A 57 -5.41 -5.99 -9.69
CA ALA A 57 -4.16 -5.59 -9.03
C ALA A 57 -3.66 -4.20 -9.47
N MET A 58 -3.73 -3.88 -10.77
CA MET A 58 -3.29 -2.57 -11.28
C MET A 58 -4.20 -1.42 -10.83
N THR A 59 -5.52 -1.61 -10.89
CA THR A 59 -6.50 -0.58 -10.50
C THR A 59 -6.57 -0.40 -8.99
N MET A 60 -6.50 -1.48 -8.21
CA MET A 60 -6.41 -1.42 -6.74
C MET A 60 -5.12 -0.75 -6.30
N LYS A 61 -3.98 -1.08 -6.90
CA LYS A 61 -2.71 -0.40 -6.65
C LYS A 61 -2.82 1.10 -6.92
N ALA A 62 -3.44 1.50 -8.03
CA ALA A 62 -3.64 2.90 -8.36
C ALA A 62 -4.53 3.59 -7.31
N GLY A 63 -5.63 2.96 -6.86
CA GLY A 63 -6.49 3.49 -5.80
C GLY A 63 -5.74 3.68 -4.48
N ILE A 64 -4.93 2.70 -4.08
CA ILE A 64 -4.07 2.80 -2.90
C ILE A 64 -3.06 3.95 -3.04
N GLU A 65 -2.39 4.05 -4.18
CA GLU A 65 -1.42 5.11 -4.43
C GLU A 65 -2.07 6.49 -4.34
N GLN A 66 -3.27 6.67 -4.92
CA GLN A 66 -4.02 7.92 -4.83
C GLN A 66 -4.38 8.27 -3.39
N THR A 67 -4.89 7.30 -2.61
CA THR A 67 -5.25 7.51 -1.19
C THR A 67 -4.03 7.90 -0.37
N ILE A 68 -2.91 7.21 -0.54
CA ILE A 68 -1.66 7.53 0.16
C ILE A 68 -1.16 8.91 -0.25
N ARG A 69 -1.15 9.25 -1.54
CA ARG A 69 -0.69 10.56 -2.03
C ARG A 69 -1.57 11.71 -1.55
N GLY A 70 -2.87 11.49 -1.44
CA GLY A 70 -3.81 12.48 -0.91
C GLY A 70 -3.52 12.86 0.55
N LYS A 71 -3.08 11.90 1.37
CA LYS A 71 -2.71 12.14 2.78
C LYS A 71 -1.23 12.46 2.98
N ILE A 72 -0.37 11.95 2.10
CA ILE A 72 1.09 11.96 2.22
C ILE A 72 1.70 12.28 0.83
N PRO A 73 1.73 13.57 0.44
CA PRO A 73 2.11 13.97 -0.91
C PRO A 73 3.58 13.72 -1.26
N GLN A 74 4.44 13.46 -0.28
CA GLN A 74 5.85 13.08 -0.49
C GLN A 74 6.02 11.67 -1.06
N ILE A 75 5.00 10.81 -0.94
CA ILE A 75 5.02 9.49 -1.57
C ILE A 75 4.78 9.67 -3.06
N THR A 76 5.67 9.13 -3.89
CA THR A 76 5.62 9.25 -5.35
C THR A 76 5.30 7.94 -6.04
N GLY A 77 5.23 6.83 -5.29
CA GLY A 77 4.86 5.54 -5.87
C GLY A 77 4.63 4.47 -4.81
N VAL A 78 3.89 3.45 -5.22
CA VAL A 78 3.64 2.23 -4.44
C VAL A 78 4.13 1.04 -5.24
N GLU A 79 4.70 0.03 -4.58
CA GLU A 79 4.96 -1.27 -5.20
C GLU A 79 4.59 -2.43 -4.29
N ALA A 80 4.01 -3.46 -4.91
CA ALA A 80 3.67 -4.68 -4.21
C ALA A 80 4.84 -5.66 -4.30
N ILE A 81 5.23 -6.24 -3.16
CA ILE A 81 6.29 -7.27 -3.12
C ILE A 81 5.79 -8.67 -3.49
N ASN A 82 4.47 -8.84 -3.61
CA ASN A 82 3.80 -10.07 -3.98
C ASN A 82 2.56 -9.75 -4.84
N GLY A 83 1.98 -10.77 -5.47
CA GLY A 83 0.88 -10.62 -6.43
C GLY A 83 1.38 -10.57 -7.87
N VAL A 84 0.46 -10.76 -8.82
CA VAL A 84 0.79 -10.89 -10.24
C VAL A 84 1.27 -9.55 -10.80
N ILE A 85 2.57 -9.46 -11.08
CA ILE A 85 3.13 -8.64 -12.15
C ILE A 85 2.82 -9.43 -13.43
N ALA A 86 1.79 -9.01 -14.16
CA ALA A 86 1.63 -9.42 -15.55
C ALA A 86 2.34 -8.39 -16.43
#